data_AF-A0A5C1QFJ0-F1
#
_entry.id   AF-A0A5C1QFJ0-F1
#
_cell.length_a   1.000
_cell.length_b   1.000
_cell.length_c   1.000
_cell.angle_alpha   90.00
_cell.angle_beta   90.00
_cell.angle_gamma   90.00
#
_symmetry.space_group_name_H-M   'P 1'
#
loop_
_entity.id
_entity.type
_entity.pdbx_description
1 polymer ?
#
loop_
_entity_poly.entity_id
_entity_poly.type
_entity_poly.pdbx_seq_one_letter_code
_entity_poly.pdbx_strand_id
1 'polypeptide(L)' 'MSLDLEERELLSLYFFLSDKEELPEQVDSYLLKLEKKVFNCFSVMDIEMYRKNYDDKGKI' A
#
# COMPACT_ATOMS: atom_id res chain seq x y z
N MET A 1 2.65 13.93 9.74
CA MET A 1 1.90 14.29 8.51
C MET A 1 0.58 13.55 8.59
N SER A 2 -0.55 14.22 8.42
CA SER A 2 -1.86 13.56 8.48
C SER A 2 -2.25 13.19 7.06
N LEU A 3 -2.20 11.91 6.73
CA LEU A 3 -2.68 11.40 5.44
C LEU A 3 -4.19 11.64 5.33
N ASP A 4 -4.66 12.01 4.15
CA ASP A 4 -6.09 12.08 3.89
C ASP A 4 -6.71 10.67 3.79
N LEU A 5 -8.01 10.58 3.52
CA LEU A 5 -8.70 9.29 3.45
C LEU A 5 -8.26 8.48 2.21
N GLU A 6 -8.15 9.13 1.05
CA GLU A 6 -7.80 8.47 -0.22
C GLU A 6 -6.36 7.94 -0.18
N GLU A 7 -5.45 8.70 0.41
CA GLU A 7 -4.05 8.33 0.60
C GLU A 7 -3.90 7.08 1.47
N ARG A 8 -4.68 7.00 2.56
CA ARG A 8 -4.69 5.83 3.46
C ARG A 8 -5.29 4.61 2.77
N GLU A 9 -6.35 4.77 2.01
CA GLU A 9 -6.95 3.68 1.24
C GLU A 9 -5.96 3.15 0.18
N LEU A 10 -5.24 4.04 -0.50
CA LEU A 10 -4.24 3.67 -1.49
C LEU A 10 -3.12 2.83 -0.89
N LEU A 11 -2.53 3.28 0.22
CA LEU A 11 -1.48 2.56 0.93
C LEU A 11 -2.00 1.23 1.49
N SER A 12 -3.20 1.21 2.07
CA SER A 12 -3.81 -0.01 2.60
C SER A 12 -4.03 -1.06 1.51
N LEU A 13 -4.54 -0.64 0.34
CA LEU A 13 -4.74 -1.52 -0.80
C LEU A 13 -3.41 -2.07 -1.33
N TYR A 14 -2.37 -1.23 -1.38
CA TYR A 14 -1.04 -1.63 -1.80
C TYR A 14 -0.46 -2.70 -0.88
N PHE A 15 -0.44 -2.45 0.44
CA PHE A 15 0.06 -3.42 1.42
C PHE A 15 -0.77 -4.70 1.46
N PHE A 16 -2.10 -4.59 1.39
CA PHE A 16 -2.98 -5.76 1.36
C PHE A 16 -2.73 -6.66 0.16
N LEU A 17 -2.53 -6.08 -1.02
CA LEU A 17 -2.26 -6.85 -2.23
C LEU A 17 -0.83 -7.38 -2.24
N SER A 18 0.17 -6.60 -1.82
CA SER A 18 1.57 -7.04 -1.77
C SER A 18 1.82 -8.18 -0.79
N ASP A 19 0.99 -8.30 0.25
CA ASP A 19 1.06 -9.37 1.25
C ASP A 19 0.52 -10.73 0.76
N LYS A 20 -0.15 -10.76 -0.40
CA LYS A 20 -0.70 -12.00 -0.95
C LYS A 20 0.35 -12.73 -1.78
N GLU A 21 0.65 -13.97 -1.41
CA GLU A 21 1.62 -14.82 -2.11
C GLU A 21 1.16 -15.25 -3.52
N GLU A 22 -0.14 -15.42 -3.73
CA GLU A 22 -0.72 -15.76 -5.04
C GLU A 22 -1.78 -14.73 -5.44
N LEU A 23 -1.43 -13.90 -6.42
CA LEU A 23 -2.35 -13.00 -7.08
C LEU A 23 -2.63 -13.48 -8.51
N PRO A 24 -3.87 -13.36 -9.01
CA PRO A 24 -4.15 -13.53 -10.42
C PRO A 24 -3.31 -12.55 -11.26
N GLU A 25 -2.91 -12.93 -12.47
CA GLU A 25 -2.06 -12.14 -13.37
C GLU A 25 -2.60 -10.71 -13.65
N GLN A 26 -3.93 -10.56 -13.65
CA GLN A 26 -4.60 -9.26 -13.78
C GLN A 26 -4.41 -8.37 -12.55
N VAL A 27 -4.35 -8.97 -11.36
CA VAL A 27 -4.11 -8.28 -10.09
C VAL A 27 -2.64 -7.93 -9.93
N ASP A 28 -1.72 -8.75 -10.44
CA ASP A 28 -0.29 -8.40 -10.53
C ASP A 28 -0.06 -7.16 -11.39
N SER A 29 -0.68 -7.09 -12.58
CA SER A 29 -0.60 -5.89 -13.42
C SER A 29 -1.17 -4.64 -12.73
N TYR A 30 -2.21 -4.83 -11.91
CA TYR A 30 -2.79 -3.76 -11.11
C TYR A 30 -1.86 -3.34 -9.96
N LEU A 31 -1.22 -4.29 -9.27
CA LEU A 31 -0.28 -4.03 -8.19
C LEU A 31 0.91 -3.19 -8.68
N LEU A 32 1.46 -3.49 -9.86
CA LEU A 32 2.54 -2.69 -10.46
C LEU A 32 2.12 -1.23 -10.74
N LYS A 33 0.88 -1.03 -11.21
CA LYS A 33 0.33 0.34 -11.42
C LYS A 33 0.12 1.07 -10.09
N LEU A 34 -0.33 0.32 -9.08
CA LEU A 34 -0.58 0.82 -7.74
C LEU A 34 0.73 1.22 -7.06
N GLU A 35 1.76 0.38 -7.14
CA GLU A 35 3.11 0.62 -6.64
C GLU A 35 3.68 1.91 -7.24
N LYS A 36 3.59 2.09 -8.56
CA LYS A 36 4.01 3.33 -9.23
C LYS A 36 3.27 4.56 -8.71
N LYS A 37 1.96 4.43 -8.44
CA LYS A 37 1.16 5.54 -7.89
C LYS A 37 1.59 5.87 -6.47
N VAL A 38 1.82 4.85 -5.63
CA VAL A 38 2.30 5.00 -4.25
C VAL A 38 3.65 5.73 -4.23
N PHE A 39 4.63 5.32 -5.02
CA PHE A 39 5.96 5.97 -5.06
C PHE A 39 5.95 7.38 -5.67
N ASN A 40 4.93 7.73 -6.46
CA ASN A 40 4.75 9.09 -6.96
C ASN A 40 4.09 10.02 -5.94
N CYS A 41 3.22 9.48 -5.08
CA CYS A 41 2.45 10.25 -4.11
C CYS A 41 3.14 10.38 -2.76
N PHE A 42 3.95 9.40 -2.36
CA PHE A 42 4.53 9.32 -1.03
C PHE A 42 6.04 9.23 -1.06
N SER A 43 6.68 9.83 -0.05
CA SER A 43 8.10 9.57 0.20
C SER A 43 8.29 8.16 0.76
N VAL A 44 9.48 7.60 0.59
CA VAL A 44 9.86 6.31 1.21
C VAL A 44 9.63 6.35 2.72
N MET A 45 9.87 7.50 3.36
CA MET A 45 9.67 7.66 4.80
C MET A 45 8.18 7.58 5.20
N ASP A 46 7.27 8.12 4.38
CA ASP A 46 5.83 8.03 4.62
C ASP A 46 5.32 6.58 4.45
N ILE A 47 5.81 5.89 3.41
CA ILE A 47 5.49 4.49 3.14
C ILE A 47 5.93 3.60 4.31
N GLU A 48 7.17 3.75 4.78
CA GLU A 48 7.71 2.98 5.91
C GLU A 48 7.00 3.30 7.23
N MET A 49 6.63 4.57 7.45
CA MET A 49 5.88 4.97 8.63
C MET A 49 4.46 4.40 8.60
N TYR A 50 3.81 4.35 7.44
CA TYR A 50 2.51 3.72 7.28
C TYR A 50 2.60 2.20 7.46
N ARG A 51 3.62 1.56 6.87
CA ARG A 51 3.88 0.13 6.98
C ARG A 51 3.95 -0.32 8.45
N LYS A 52 4.73 0.37 9.27
CA LYS A 52 4.82 0.08 10.71
C LYS A 52 3.45 0.13 11.39
N ASN A 53 2.65 1.17 11.09
CA ASN A 53 1.30 1.30 11.62
C ASN A 53 0.32 0.24 11.08
N TYR A 54 0.51 -0.21 9.84
CA TYR A 54 -0.28 -1.24 9.19
C TYR A 54 -0.01 -2.61 9.83
N ASP A 55 1.26 -2.94 10.05
CA ASP A 55 1.69 -4.18 10.70
C ASP A 55 1.26 -4.21 12.18
N ASP A 56 1.40 -3.09 12.90
CA ASP A 56 1.03 -2.96 14.32
C ASP A 56 -0.48 -3.06 14.57
N LYS A 57 -1.32 -2.69 13.59
CA LYS A 57 -2.78 -2.75 13.72
C LYS A 57 -3.36 -4.15 13.53
N GLY A 58 -2.52 -5.12 13.15
CA GLY A 58 -2.93 -6.49 12.92
C GLY A 58 -3.79 -6.60 11.67
N LYS A 59 -3.50 -7.64 10.88
CA LYS A 59 -4.42 -8.19 9.88
C LYS A 59 -5.78 -8.41 10.57
N ILE A 60 -6.75 -7.52 10.33
CA ILE A 60 -8.14 -7.71 10.73
C ILE A 60 -8.73 -8.82 9.86
#